data_AF-A0A3M1AIT0-F1
#
_entry.id   AF-A0A3M1AIT0-F1
#
_cell.length_a   1.000
_cell.length_b   1.000
_cell.length_c   1.000
_cell.angle_alpha   90.00
_cell.angle_beta   90.00
_cell.angle_gamma   90.00
#
_symmetry.space_group_name_H-M   'P 1'
#
loop_
_entity.id
_entity.type
_entity.pdbx_description
1 polymer ?
#
loop_
_entity_poly.entity_id
_entity_poly.type
_entity_poly.pdbx_seq_one_letter_code
_entity_poly.pdbx_strand_id
1 'polypeptide(L)'
;FEPCDIVAPCATGAILNLQSIPQIKAKIVCGAANNQLEDTYRDDRMLFEQGTIYVPDFLVNRMGIVNCSNEQYGYVDHDPFFERHLDKEWEHSIYQTTLRVLDLAHKTGEPPAHVAIRLADELSFKPHPIFGHRGQQIINSLVANRWHEQD
;
A
#
# COMPACT_ATOMS: atom_id res chain seq x y z
N PHE A 1 5.86 11.97 -20.41
CA PHE A 1 5.60 10.52 -20.58
C PHE A 1 5.28 10.22 -22.03
N GLU A 2 5.70 9.06 -22.53
CA GLU A 2 5.28 8.58 -23.86
C GLU A 2 3.83 8.04 -23.83
N PRO A 3 3.09 8.09 -24.95
CA PRO A 3 1.75 7.50 -25.04
C PRO A 3 1.78 5.99 -24.77
N CYS A 4 0.97 5.54 -23.80
CA CYS A 4 0.83 4.14 -23.41
C CYS A 4 -0.49 3.93 -22.67
N ASP A 5 -0.88 2.67 -22.43
CA ASP A 5 -2.07 2.36 -21.62
C ASP A 5 -1.80 2.43 -20.11
N ILE A 6 -0.58 2.08 -19.69
CA ILE A 6 -0.17 1.97 -18.28
C ILE A 6 1.20 2.62 -18.09
N VAL A 7 1.31 3.48 -17.08
CA VAL A 7 2.60 3.97 -16.54
C VAL A 7 2.91 3.20 -15.26
N ALA A 8 4.13 2.65 -15.17
CA ALA A 8 4.57 1.87 -14.01
C ALA A 8 5.84 2.47 -13.37
N PRO A 9 5.70 3.34 -12.35
CA PRO A 9 6.84 3.87 -11.61
C PRO A 9 7.50 2.76 -10.76
N CYS A 10 8.70 2.31 -11.14
CA CYS A 10 9.36 1.16 -10.50
C CYS A 10 10.79 1.43 -10.01
N ALA A 11 11.26 2.69 -10.05
CA ALA A 11 12.63 3.05 -9.69
C ALA A 11 12.70 3.91 -8.42
N THR A 12 12.22 5.15 -8.49
CA THR A 12 12.31 6.14 -7.40
C THR A 12 10.93 6.64 -6.99
N GLY A 13 10.81 7.16 -5.76
CA GLY A 13 9.63 7.85 -5.28
C GLY A 13 9.50 9.28 -5.82
N ALA A 14 8.38 9.92 -5.49
CA ALA A 14 8.01 11.31 -5.80
C ALA A 14 8.02 11.69 -7.29
N ILE A 15 7.93 10.71 -8.19
CA ILE A 15 7.94 10.99 -9.63
C ILE A 15 6.59 11.46 -10.14
N LEU A 16 5.50 11.22 -9.39
CA LEU A 16 4.16 11.70 -9.67
C LEU A 16 3.94 12.99 -8.86
N ASN A 17 3.82 14.12 -9.56
CA ASN A 17 3.75 15.45 -8.97
C ASN A 17 3.09 16.45 -9.92
N LEU A 18 3.03 17.72 -9.52
CA LEU A 18 2.44 18.82 -10.28
C LEU A 18 2.97 18.95 -11.72
N GLN A 19 4.23 18.61 -11.96
CA GLN A 19 4.86 18.74 -13.27
C GLN A 19 4.64 17.50 -14.12
N SER A 20 4.65 16.31 -13.53
CA SER A 20 4.65 15.04 -14.24
C SER A 20 3.24 14.52 -14.56
N ILE A 21 2.29 14.67 -13.64
CA ILE A 21 0.91 14.16 -13.79
C ILE A 21 0.21 14.70 -15.05
N PRO A 22 0.25 16.01 -15.36
CA PRO A 22 -0.38 16.54 -16.57
C PRO A 22 0.18 15.97 -17.89
N GLN A 23 1.37 15.36 -17.84
CA GLN A 23 2.01 14.74 -19.00
C GLN A 23 1.63 13.26 -19.18
N ILE A 24 0.95 12.65 -18.23
CA ILE A 24 0.53 11.25 -18.28
C ILE A 24 -0.70 11.12 -19.19
N LYS A 25 -0.58 10.31 -20.24
CA LYS A 25 -1.70 9.98 -21.14
C LYS A 25 -2.28 8.59 -20.90
N ALA A 26 -1.68 7.85 -19.97
CA ALA A 26 -2.10 6.50 -19.62
C ALA A 26 -3.41 6.51 -18.85
N LYS A 27 -4.14 5.41 -18.97
CA LYS A 27 -5.39 5.20 -18.22
C LYS A 27 -5.14 4.72 -16.81
N ILE A 28 -3.99 4.09 -16.58
CA ILE A 28 -3.62 3.48 -15.31
C ILE A 28 -2.19 3.88 -14.93
N VAL A 29 -1.98 4.19 -13.67
CA VAL A 29 -0.67 4.29 -13.03
C VAL A 29 -0.59 3.20 -11.97
N CYS A 30 0.33 2.26 -12.15
CA CYS A 30 0.52 1.12 -11.25
C CYS A 30 1.99 0.68 -11.29
N GLY A 31 2.74 1.03 -10.25
CA GLY A 31 4.17 0.73 -10.17
C GLY A 31 4.59 0.13 -8.83
N ALA A 32 5.84 -0.31 -8.74
CA ALA A 32 6.39 -0.94 -7.55
C ALA A 32 7.27 -0.03 -6.68
N ALA A 33 7.62 1.18 -7.15
CA ALA A 33 8.44 2.10 -6.37
C ALA A 33 7.69 2.54 -5.10
N ASN A 34 8.43 2.79 -4.01
CA ASN A 34 7.86 3.32 -2.78
C ASN A 34 7.67 4.84 -2.87
N ASN A 35 6.60 5.34 -2.28
CA ASN A 35 6.23 6.75 -2.20
C ASN A 35 6.17 7.41 -3.59
N GLN A 36 5.40 6.85 -4.53
CA GLN A 36 5.39 7.33 -5.94
C GLN A 36 4.87 8.75 -6.10
N LEU A 37 3.89 9.13 -5.26
CA LEU A 37 3.33 10.47 -5.14
C LEU A 37 4.28 11.36 -4.33
N GLU A 38 4.56 12.57 -4.80
CA GLU A 38 5.35 13.56 -4.04
C GLU A 38 4.56 14.06 -2.84
N ASP A 39 3.28 14.38 -3.05
CA ASP A 39 2.29 14.67 -2.02
C ASP A 39 1.11 13.70 -2.17
N THR A 40 0.93 12.84 -1.16
CA THR A 40 -0.06 11.76 -1.19
C THR A 40 -1.49 12.22 -1.47
N TYR A 41 -1.90 13.38 -0.94
CA TYR A 41 -3.29 13.83 -1.03
C TYR A 41 -3.54 14.65 -2.30
N ARG A 42 -2.64 15.57 -2.62
CA ARG A 42 -2.71 16.43 -3.80
C ARG A 42 -2.57 15.60 -5.08
N ASP A 43 -1.55 14.76 -5.17
CA ASP A 43 -1.20 14.10 -6.43
C ASP A 43 -2.17 12.96 -6.77
N ASP A 44 -2.70 12.26 -5.77
CA ASP A 44 -3.77 11.28 -5.94
C ASP A 44 -5.07 11.96 -6.41
N ARG A 45 -5.41 13.13 -5.85
CA ARG A 45 -6.55 13.94 -6.31
C ARG A 45 -6.39 14.36 -7.76
N MET A 46 -5.20 14.82 -8.15
CA MET A 46 -4.93 15.23 -9.53
C MET A 46 -5.09 14.08 -10.52
N LEU A 47 -4.55 12.89 -10.21
CA LEU A 47 -4.71 11.70 -11.05
C LEU A 47 -6.20 11.33 -11.18
N PHE A 48 -6.93 11.36 -10.07
CA PHE A 48 -8.36 11.08 -10.04
C PHE A 48 -9.18 12.06 -10.89
N GLU A 49 -8.96 13.38 -10.74
CA GLU A 49 -9.65 14.42 -11.51
C GLU A 49 -9.31 14.36 -13.02
N GLN A 50 -8.10 13.94 -13.36
CA GLN A 50 -7.70 13.67 -14.74
C GLN A 50 -8.35 12.41 -15.33
N GLY A 51 -8.98 11.57 -14.51
CA GLY A 51 -9.54 10.28 -14.91
C GLY A 51 -8.50 9.17 -15.10
N THR A 52 -7.31 9.34 -14.52
CA THR A 52 -6.24 8.33 -14.50
C THR A 52 -6.36 7.49 -13.24
N ILE A 53 -6.49 6.18 -13.39
CA ILE A 53 -6.61 5.25 -12.26
C ILE A 53 -5.24 5.07 -11.63
N TYR A 54 -5.06 5.54 -10.39
CA TYR A 54 -3.88 5.23 -9.60
C TYR A 54 -4.10 4.00 -8.74
N VAL A 55 -3.16 3.06 -8.76
CA VAL A 55 -3.13 1.91 -7.86
C VAL A 55 -2.04 2.13 -6.81
N PRO A 56 -2.39 2.18 -5.51
CA PRO A 56 -1.44 2.52 -4.46
C PRO A 56 -0.26 1.55 -4.37
N ASP A 57 0.95 2.10 -4.27
CA ASP A 57 2.21 1.37 -4.23
C ASP A 57 2.28 0.34 -3.10
N PHE A 58 2.03 0.76 -1.86
CA PHE A 58 2.07 -0.09 -0.67
C PHE A 58 1.08 -1.25 -0.70
N LEU A 59 0.09 -1.21 -1.60
CA LEU A 59 -0.87 -2.29 -1.82
C LEU A 59 -0.34 -3.30 -2.85
N VAL A 60 0.23 -2.84 -3.96
CA VAL A 60 0.73 -3.73 -5.04
C VAL A 60 2.13 -4.27 -4.79
N ASN A 61 2.99 -3.54 -4.09
CA ASN A 61 4.38 -3.91 -3.83
C ASN A 61 4.60 -4.61 -2.47
N ARG A 62 3.53 -4.89 -1.72
CA ARG A 62 3.57 -5.35 -0.32
C ARG A 62 4.26 -6.69 -0.06
N MET A 63 4.48 -7.50 -1.10
CA MET A 63 4.96 -8.87 -0.93
C MET A 63 6.36 -8.96 -0.31
N GLY A 64 7.18 -7.90 -0.42
CA GLY A 64 8.44 -7.82 0.30
C GLY A 64 8.24 -7.87 1.82
N ILE A 65 7.28 -7.10 2.35
CA ILE A 65 6.96 -7.10 3.78
C ILE A 65 6.28 -8.40 4.20
N VAL A 66 5.40 -8.96 3.37
CA VAL A 66 4.81 -10.28 3.62
C VAL A 66 5.90 -11.34 3.76
N ASN A 67 6.88 -11.34 2.85
CA ASN A 67 8.03 -12.23 2.94
C ASN A 67 8.78 -12.01 4.26
N CYS A 68 9.23 -10.79 4.54
CA CYS A 68 9.96 -10.46 5.77
C CYS A 68 9.22 -10.83 7.06
N SER A 69 7.88 -10.70 7.09
CA SER A 69 7.08 -11.11 8.24
C SER A 69 7.10 -12.62 8.49
N ASN A 70 7.27 -13.41 7.43
CA ASN A 70 7.27 -14.87 7.46
C ASN A 70 8.68 -15.48 7.55
N GLU A 71 9.76 -14.74 7.24
CA GLU A 71 11.14 -15.26 7.22
C GLU A 71 11.54 -16.00 8.50
N GLN A 72 11.04 -15.55 9.66
CA GLN A 72 11.31 -16.19 10.96
C GLN A 72 10.75 -17.61 11.09
N TYR A 73 9.80 -18.01 10.23
CA TYR A 73 9.18 -19.32 10.21
C TYR A 73 9.84 -20.29 9.22
N GLY A 74 10.90 -19.84 8.52
CA GLY A 74 11.62 -20.61 7.50
C GLY A 74 11.01 -20.48 6.11
N TYR A 75 11.50 -21.32 5.18
CA TYR A 75 11.09 -21.32 3.79
C TYR A 75 10.55 -22.69 3.39
N VAL A 76 9.46 -22.71 2.65
CA VAL A 76 8.89 -23.91 2.05
C VAL A 76 8.54 -23.63 0.59
N ASP A 77 8.73 -24.62 -0.28
CA ASP A 77 8.22 -24.55 -1.64
C ASP A 77 6.69 -24.52 -1.61
N HIS A 78 6.10 -23.70 -2.48
CA HIS A 78 4.65 -23.53 -2.58
C HIS A 78 3.96 -23.18 -1.25
N ASP A 79 4.50 -22.21 -0.51
CA ASP A 79 3.88 -21.74 0.74
C ASP A 79 2.45 -21.22 0.48
N PRO A 80 1.39 -21.89 0.98
CA PRO A 80 0.02 -21.47 0.76
C PRO A 80 -0.30 -20.12 1.42
N PHE A 81 0.44 -19.72 2.48
CA PHE A 81 0.28 -18.41 3.10
C PHE A 81 0.84 -17.29 2.23
N PHE A 82 1.87 -17.57 1.43
CA PHE A 82 2.40 -16.63 0.45
C PHE A 82 1.54 -16.61 -0.82
N GLU A 83 1.26 -17.78 -1.40
CA GLU A 83 0.57 -17.92 -2.68
C GLU A 83 -0.86 -17.35 -2.65
N ARG A 84 -1.58 -17.43 -1.52
CA ARG A 84 -2.91 -16.82 -1.39
C ARG A 84 -2.91 -15.30 -1.61
N HIS A 85 -1.79 -14.60 -1.36
CA HIS A 85 -1.74 -13.16 -1.66
C HIS A 85 -1.77 -12.88 -3.18
N LEU A 86 -1.38 -13.86 -4.00
CA LEU A 86 -1.31 -13.78 -5.46
C LEU A 86 -2.57 -14.34 -6.14
N ASP A 87 -3.44 -15.00 -5.39
CA ASP A 87 -4.69 -15.54 -5.91
C ASP A 87 -5.69 -14.41 -6.27
N LYS A 88 -6.81 -14.81 -6.89
CA LYS A 88 -7.88 -13.89 -7.28
C LYS A 88 -9.12 -14.00 -6.40
N GLU A 89 -9.17 -14.92 -5.45
CA GLU A 89 -10.41 -15.29 -4.75
C GLU A 89 -10.38 -14.88 -3.27
N TRP A 90 -9.21 -14.92 -2.64
CA TRP A 90 -9.06 -14.55 -1.24
C TRP A 90 -9.30 -13.06 -1.06
N GLU A 91 -10.15 -12.72 -0.09
CA GLU A 91 -10.61 -11.34 0.18
C GLU A 91 -9.49 -10.34 0.48
N HIS A 92 -8.31 -10.81 0.86
CA HIS A 92 -7.14 -9.99 1.15
C HIS A 92 -6.00 -10.20 0.16
N SER A 93 -6.21 -10.94 -0.93
CA SER A 93 -5.26 -11.02 -2.06
C SER A 93 -5.01 -9.65 -2.66
N ILE A 94 -3.91 -9.49 -3.42
CA ILE A 94 -3.59 -8.21 -4.06
C ILE A 94 -4.72 -7.84 -5.01
N TYR A 95 -5.23 -8.84 -5.76
CA TYR A 95 -6.31 -8.68 -6.71
C TYR A 95 -7.59 -8.16 -6.05
N GLN A 96 -8.13 -8.89 -5.06
CA GLN A 96 -9.38 -8.51 -4.41
C GLN A 96 -9.26 -7.20 -3.62
N THR A 97 -8.13 -6.97 -2.96
CA THR A 97 -7.90 -5.70 -2.25
C THR A 97 -7.86 -4.52 -3.22
N THR A 98 -7.20 -4.68 -4.38
CA THR A 98 -7.16 -3.65 -5.44
C THR A 98 -8.58 -3.33 -5.92
N LEU A 99 -9.36 -4.36 -6.29
CA LEU A 99 -10.73 -4.18 -6.74
C LEU A 99 -11.60 -3.48 -5.70
N ARG A 100 -11.49 -3.86 -4.42
CA ARG A 100 -12.22 -3.24 -3.33
C ARG A 100 -11.88 -1.75 -3.18
N VAL A 101 -10.60 -1.39 -3.27
CA VAL A 101 -10.16 0.02 -3.21
C VAL A 101 -10.74 0.81 -4.38
N LEU A 102 -10.62 0.29 -5.60
CA LEU A 102 -11.09 0.98 -6.81
C LEU A 102 -12.62 1.11 -6.87
N ASP A 103 -13.35 0.06 -6.48
CA ASP A 103 -14.81 0.09 -6.41
C ASP A 103 -15.30 1.09 -5.35
N LEU A 104 -14.65 1.12 -4.18
CA LEU A 104 -15.00 2.07 -3.12
C LEU A 104 -14.68 3.51 -3.54
N ALA A 105 -13.51 3.76 -4.16
CA ALA A 105 -13.14 5.05 -4.73
C ALA A 105 -14.17 5.56 -5.75
N HIS A 106 -14.62 4.69 -6.65
CA HIS A 106 -15.69 5.01 -7.59
C HIS A 106 -17.01 5.34 -6.88
N LYS A 107 -17.43 4.53 -5.90
CA LYS A 107 -18.69 4.73 -5.17
C LYS A 107 -18.72 6.01 -4.32
N THR A 108 -17.59 6.39 -3.71
CA THR A 108 -17.52 7.55 -2.82
C THR A 108 -17.08 8.83 -3.52
N GLY A 109 -16.56 8.75 -4.76
CA GLY A 109 -15.97 9.90 -5.44
C GLY A 109 -14.64 10.35 -4.80
N GLU A 110 -13.98 9.46 -4.07
CA GLU A 110 -12.70 9.70 -3.42
C GLU A 110 -11.53 9.12 -4.23
N PRO A 111 -10.34 9.72 -4.20
CA PRO A 111 -9.18 9.18 -4.89
C PRO A 111 -8.69 7.85 -4.29
N PRO A 112 -8.16 6.90 -5.09
CA PRO A 112 -7.84 5.55 -4.64
C PRO A 112 -6.83 5.44 -3.48
N ALA A 113 -5.78 6.26 -3.44
CA ALA A 113 -4.80 6.19 -2.35
C ALA A 113 -5.39 6.63 -1.02
N HIS A 114 -6.26 7.65 -1.02
CA HIS A 114 -6.99 8.07 0.18
C HIS A 114 -7.85 6.92 0.73
N VAL A 115 -8.61 6.25 -0.15
CA VAL A 115 -9.43 5.11 0.22
C VAL A 115 -8.58 3.98 0.78
N ALA A 116 -7.46 3.66 0.13
CA ALA A 116 -6.56 2.61 0.58
C ALA A 116 -5.92 2.93 1.94
N ILE A 117 -5.51 4.17 2.19
CA ILE A 117 -4.96 4.62 3.48
C ILE A 117 -6.02 4.48 4.57
N ARG A 118 -7.25 4.97 4.33
CA ARG A 118 -8.34 4.83 5.29
C ARG A 118 -8.62 3.36 5.64
N LEU A 119 -8.68 2.48 4.64
CA LEU A 119 -8.85 1.04 4.89
C LEU A 119 -7.66 0.43 5.64
N ALA A 120 -6.43 0.86 5.34
CA ALA A 120 -5.24 0.41 6.04
C ALA A 120 -5.25 0.85 7.51
N ASP A 121 -5.64 2.10 7.79
CA ASP A 121 -5.79 2.62 9.14
C ASP A 121 -6.84 1.82 9.92
N GLU A 122 -8.03 1.62 9.35
CA GLU A 122 -9.09 0.79 9.95
C GLU A 122 -8.61 -0.63 10.29
N LEU A 123 -7.78 -1.24 9.43
CA LEU A 123 -7.20 -2.55 9.68
C LEU A 123 -6.09 -2.52 10.73
N SER A 124 -5.32 -1.44 10.80
CA SER A 124 -4.22 -1.27 11.77
C SER A 124 -4.72 -1.25 13.22
N PHE A 125 -5.97 -0.81 13.45
CA PHE A 125 -6.60 -0.82 14.76
C PHE A 125 -7.09 -2.21 15.19
N LYS A 126 -7.08 -3.23 14.31
CA LYS A 126 -7.48 -4.59 14.65
C LYS A 126 -6.28 -5.34 15.26
N PRO A 127 -6.35 -5.76 16.54
CA PRO A 127 -5.23 -6.47 17.15
C PRO A 127 -4.97 -7.81 16.45
N HIS A 128 -3.68 -8.15 16.27
CA HIS A 128 -3.30 -9.48 15.79
C HIS A 128 -3.86 -10.56 16.74
N PRO A 129 -4.48 -11.64 16.24
CA PRO A 129 -5.15 -12.62 17.10
C PRO A 129 -4.20 -13.32 18.08
N ILE A 130 -2.91 -13.40 17.73
CA ILE A 130 -1.87 -14.05 18.56
C ILE A 130 -1.01 -13.02 19.30
N PHE A 131 -0.75 -11.87 18.68
CA PHE A 131 0.30 -10.93 19.13
C PHE A 131 -0.22 -9.52 19.40
N GLY A 132 -1.55 -9.33 19.45
CA GLY A 132 -2.18 -8.01 19.44
C GLY A 132 -1.78 -7.10 20.60
N HIS A 133 -1.39 -7.67 21.74
CA HIS A 133 -0.91 -6.91 22.90
C HIS A 133 0.61 -6.67 22.89
N ARG A 134 1.38 -7.36 22.05
CA ARG A 134 2.85 -7.37 22.09
C ARG A 134 3.44 -5.99 21.83
N GLY A 135 2.95 -5.28 20.81
CA GLY A 135 3.42 -3.93 20.49
C GLY A 135 3.20 -2.96 21.65
N GLN A 136 1.99 -2.94 22.21
CA GLN A 136 1.67 -2.09 23.36
C GLN A 136 2.53 -2.43 24.59
N GLN A 137 2.76 -3.72 24.86
CA GLN A 137 3.62 -4.14 25.98
C GLN A 137 5.08 -3.73 25.79
N ILE A 138 5.61 -3.83 24.57
CA ILE A 138 6.97 -3.34 24.24
C ILE A 138 7.04 -1.83 24.51
N ILE A 139 6.09 -1.05 23.99
CA ILE A 139 6.05 0.40 24.20
C ILE A 139 5.96 0.73 25.69
N ASN A 140 5.04 0.09 26.42
CA ASN A 140 4.88 0.30 27.86
C ASN A 140 6.17 -0.01 28.62
N SER A 141 6.85 -1.10 28.27
CA SER A 141 8.13 -1.47 28.89
C SER A 141 9.22 -0.46 28.58
N LEU A 142 9.35 0.01 27.34
CA LEU A 142 10.34 1.01 26.94
C LEU A 142 10.14 2.35 27.66
N VAL A 143 8.88 2.79 27.78
CA VAL A 143 8.51 4.01 28.50
C VAL A 143 8.79 3.87 29.99
N ALA A 144 8.36 2.77 30.62
CA ALA A 144 8.61 2.52 32.04
C ALA A 144 10.10 2.49 32.39
N ASN A 145 10.93 1.97 31.48
CA ASN A 145 12.37 1.90 31.64
C ASN A 145 13.10 3.19 31.21
N ARG A 146 12.38 4.25 30.81
CA ARG A 146 12.96 5.51 30.30
C ARG A 146 14.03 5.25 29.23
N TRP A 147 13.75 4.35 28.29
CA TRP A 147 14.73 3.90 27.28
C TRP A 147 15.41 5.04 26.52
N HIS A 148 14.69 6.14 26.32
CA HIS A 148 15.12 7.34 25.60
C HIS A 148 16.12 8.21 26.39
N GLU A 149 16.39 7.88 27.65
CA GLU A 149 17.34 8.58 28.52
C GLU A 149 18.55 7.71 28.88
N GLN A 150 18.61 6.50 28.33
CA GLN A 150 19.77 5.61 28.51
C GLN A 150 20.77 5.91 27.39
N ASP A 151 21.95 6.42 27.78
CA ASP A 151 23.08 6.76 26.91
C ASP A 151 23.58 5.60 26.04
#